data_AF-A0A9D6I177-F1
#
_entry.id   AF-A0A9D6I177-F1
#
_cell.length_a   1.000
_cell.length_b   1.000
_cell.length_c   1.000
_cell.angle_alpha   90.00
_cell.angle_beta   90.00
_cell.angle_gamma   90.00
#
_symmetry.space_group_name_H-M   'P 1'
#
loop_
_entity.id
_entity.type
_entity.pdbx_description
1 polymer ?
#
loop_
_entity_poly.entity_id
_entity_poly.type
_entity_poly.pdbx_seq_one_letter_code
_entity_poly.pdbx_strand_id
1 'polypeptide(L)'
;MDRNQCSGWTGARKEYDLVRIYSRDRFRESRTVSIGGIVNRPDSYGFWNGMTLRDLVMLSGGLRDGAYLDSAEVARLPADRSGGRLAVTLKVPLDSTYLLERDSTTYPRLPGLPSRARGAPEVTLEPFDHVTILRQPGFELQRTVTIAGEVRFPGTYALTRKDERVSDLVRRAGGLLPTAYAD
;
A
#
# COMPACT_ATOMS: atom_id res chain seq x y z
N MET A 1 37.85 44.44 -52.39
CA MET A 1 37.00 45.28 -51.51
C MET A 1 35.63 44.59 -51.53
N ASP A 2 35.08 44.06 -50.44
CA ASP A 2 34.90 44.68 -49.14
C ASP A 2 35.12 43.74 -47.95
N ARG A 3 35.58 44.39 -46.88
CA ARG A 3 35.63 43.89 -45.51
C ARG A 3 34.22 43.92 -44.94
N ASN A 4 33.78 42.87 -44.26
CA ASN A 4 33.19 43.07 -42.95
C ASN A 4 33.20 41.81 -42.09
N GLN A 5 33.85 41.98 -40.95
CA GLN A 5 33.87 41.07 -39.82
C GLN A 5 32.51 41.15 -39.12
N CYS A 6 31.95 40.01 -38.73
CA CYS A 6 31.04 39.95 -37.59
C CYS A 6 31.63 38.98 -36.57
N SER A 7 32.01 39.55 -35.45
CA SER A 7 32.54 38.94 -34.24
C SER A 7 31.48 38.12 -33.50
N GLY A 8 31.90 36.93 -33.06
CA GLY A 8 31.69 36.39 -31.72
C GLY A 8 30.25 36.16 -31.23
N TRP A 9 29.86 34.88 -31.10
CA TRP A 9 29.18 34.40 -29.90
C TRP A 9 29.68 33.00 -29.53
N THR A 10 30.02 32.90 -28.25
CA THR A 10 30.60 31.78 -27.52
C THR A 10 29.53 30.75 -27.16
N GLY A 11 29.89 29.47 -27.19
CA GLY A 11 29.53 28.58 -26.09
C GLY A 11 28.41 27.57 -26.30
N ALA A 12 28.77 26.34 -25.94
CA ALA A 12 27.92 25.25 -25.44
C ALA A 12 27.17 24.38 -26.46
N ARG A 13 27.88 23.32 -26.86
CA ARG A 13 27.30 21.98 -27.05
C ARG A 13 26.43 21.64 -25.84
N LYS A 14 25.12 21.52 -26.04
CA LYS A 14 24.26 20.66 -25.23
C LYS A 14 23.59 19.69 -26.18
N GLU A 15 24.30 18.60 -26.41
CA GLU A 15 23.67 17.31 -26.68
C GLU A 15 22.62 17.06 -25.59
N TYR A 16 21.40 16.79 -26.01
CA TYR A 16 20.42 15.82 -25.52
C TYR A 16 19.07 16.27 -26.06
N ASP A 17 18.89 16.16 -27.38
CA ASP A 17 17.58 16.30 -27.98
C ASP A 17 16.78 15.04 -27.61
N LEU A 18 16.00 15.14 -26.54
CA LEU A 18 15.20 14.06 -26.00
C LEU A 18 13.94 13.93 -26.86
N VAL A 19 14.08 13.29 -28.02
CA VAL A 19 12.96 12.95 -28.89
C VAL A 19 12.14 11.85 -28.21
N ARG A 20 11.16 12.26 -27.41
CA ARG A 20 10.18 11.36 -26.79
C ARG A 20 9.11 11.05 -27.84
N ILE A 21 9.19 9.88 -28.45
CA ILE A 21 8.13 9.37 -29.34
C ILE A 21 6.91 9.09 -28.46
N TYR A 22 5.92 9.97 -28.49
CA TYR A 22 4.61 9.68 -27.92
C TYR A 22 3.87 8.75 -28.87
N SER A 23 3.61 7.52 -28.44
CA SER A 23 2.76 6.59 -29.21
C SER A 23 1.42 7.27 -29.53
N ARG A 24 0.94 7.03 -30.76
CA ARG A 24 -0.32 7.56 -31.32
C ARG A 24 -1.58 7.01 -30.63
N ASP A 25 -1.45 6.33 -29.49
CA ASP A 25 -2.55 5.89 -28.63
C ASP A 25 -2.99 6.95 -27.60
N ARG A 26 -2.33 8.11 -27.57
CA ARG A 26 -2.55 9.22 -26.60
C ARG A 26 -3.92 9.90 -26.62
N PHE A 27 -4.85 9.45 -27.45
CA PHE A 27 -6.18 10.06 -27.61
C PHE A 27 -7.35 9.20 -27.14
N ARG A 28 -7.09 8.04 -26.54
CA ARG A 28 -8.07 7.42 -25.65
C ARG A 28 -7.58 7.73 -24.24
N GLU A 29 -8.30 8.57 -23.50
CA GLU A 29 -8.09 8.74 -22.07
C GLU A 29 -7.95 7.35 -21.45
N SER A 30 -6.73 6.95 -21.09
CA SER A 30 -6.51 5.65 -20.48
C SER A 30 -7.21 5.72 -19.13
N ARG A 31 -8.38 5.08 -19.04
CA ARG A 31 -9.14 4.98 -17.80
C ARG A 31 -8.25 4.26 -16.79
N THR A 32 -8.07 4.86 -15.64
CA THR A 32 -7.26 4.28 -14.56
C THR A 32 -8.07 4.26 -13.28
N VAL A 33 -7.76 3.34 -12.39
CA VAL A 33 -8.21 3.36 -11.00
C VAL A 33 -6.98 3.43 -10.12
N SER A 34 -7.08 4.10 -8.97
CA SER A 34 -5.95 4.27 -8.07
C SER A 34 -6.26 3.64 -6.73
N ILE A 35 -5.24 3.05 -6.09
CA ILE A 35 -5.36 2.48 -4.75
C ILE A 35 -4.26 2.99 -3.83
N GLY A 36 -4.65 3.41 -2.63
CA GLY A 36 -3.78 3.97 -1.61
C GLY A 36 -4.00 3.38 -0.23
N GLY A 37 -3.18 3.80 0.73
CA GLY A 37 -3.28 3.39 2.13
C GLY A 37 -2.51 2.12 2.47
N ILE A 38 -3.12 1.21 3.23
CA ILE A 38 -2.47 0.01 3.77
C ILE A 38 -2.52 -1.17 2.77
N VAL A 39 -1.90 -0.94 1.62
CA VAL A 39 -1.72 -1.92 0.53
C VAL A 39 -0.23 -2.13 0.22
N ASN A 40 0.13 -3.25 -0.39
CA ASN A 40 1.52 -3.58 -0.68
C ASN A 40 2.14 -2.66 -1.75
N ARG A 41 1.38 -2.34 -2.80
CA ARG A 41 1.80 -1.45 -3.90
C ARG A 41 0.74 -0.40 -4.19
N PRO A 42 0.75 0.75 -3.49
CA PRO A 42 -0.13 1.85 -3.81
C PRO A 42 0.30 2.47 -5.14
N ASP A 43 -0.55 2.36 -6.15
CA ASP A 43 -0.31 2.90 -7.50
C ASP A 43 -1.63 3.07 -8.25
N SER A 44 -1.54 3.63 -9.46
CA SER A 44 -2.64 3.67 -10.43
C SER A 44 -2.53 2.52 -11.41
N TYR A 45 -3.64 1.81 -11.59
CA TYR A 45 -3.75 0.65 -12.45
C TYR A 45 -4.67 0.95 -13.63
N GLY A 46 -4.40 0.31 -14.77
CA GLY A 46 -5.27 0.39 -15.94
C GLY A 46 -6.64 -0.18 -15.61
N PHE A 47 -7.70 0.56 -15.93
CA PHE A 47 -9.08 0.14 -15.71
C PHE A 47 -9.59 -0.68 -16.90
N TRP A 48 -10.35 -1.74 -16.62
CA TRP A 48 -11.15 -2.45 -17.60
C TRP A 48 -12.61 -2.57 -17.14
N ASN A 49 -13.53 -2.72 -18.08
CA ASN A 49 -14.95 -2.84 -17.76
C ASN A 49 -15.20 -4.08 -16.91
N GLY A 50 -15.93 -3.92 -15.80
CA GLY A 50 -16.21 -5.00 -14.85
C GLY A 50 -15.09 -5.23 -13.82
N MET A 51 -14.06 -4.39 -13.77
CA MET A 51 -13.04 -4.43 -12.73
C MET A 51 -13.65 -4.27 -11.34
N THR A 52 -13.27 -5.16 -10.43
CA THR A 52 -13.76 -5.15 -9.05
C THR A 52 -12.74 -4.57 -8.09
N LEU A 53 -13.18 -4.17 -6.90
CA LEU A 53 -12.29 -3.80 -5.80
C LEU A 53 -11.29 -4.92 -5.47
N ARG A 54 -11.73 -6.18 -5.57
CA ARG A 54 -10.89 -7.35 -5.33
C ARG A 54 -9.76 -7.43 -6.34
N ASP A 55 -10.05 -7.22 -7.62
CA ASP A 55 -9.03 -7.19 -8.68
C ASP A 55 -7.99 -6.11 -8.42
N LEU A 56 -8.42 -4.91 -8.01
CA LEU A 56 -7.52 -3.82 -7.67
C LEU A 56 -6.61 -4.16 -6.48
N VAL A 57 -7.18 -4.76 -5.43
CA VAL A 57 -6.40 -5.23 -4.28
C VAL A 57 -5.40 -6.30 -4.70
N MET A 58 -5.81 -7.26 -5.53
CA MET A 58 -4.91 -8.28 -6.09
C MET A 58 -3.76 -7.68 -6.89
N LEU A 59 -4.06 -6.72 -7.78
CA LEU A 59 -3.04 -6.00 -8.57
C LEU A 59 -2.06 -5.22 -7.69
N SER A 60 -2.55 -4.64 -6.58
CA SER A 60 -1.70 -3.98 -5.59
C SER A 60 -0.83 -4.94 -4.78
N GLY A 61 -0.91 -6.25 -5.05
CA GLY A 61 -0.19 -7.29 -4.33
C GLY A 61 -0.80 -7.62 -2.98
N GLY A 62 -2.05 -7.25 -2.74
CA GLY A 62 -2.78 -7.49 -1.50
C GLY A 62 -2.65 -6.38 -0.46
N LEU A 63 -3.40 -6.56 0.62
CA LEU A 63 -3.40 -5.67 1.78
C LEU A 63 -2.13 -5.90 2.62
N ARG A 64 -1.66 -4.85 3.29
CA ARG A 64 -0.59 -4.94 4.28
C ARG A 64 -1.14 -5.32 5.65
N ASP A 65 -0.26 -5.83 6.52
CA ASP A 65 -0.59 -6.02 7.94
C ASP A 65 -1.04 -4.69 8.56
N GLY A 66 -2.16 -4.75 9.29
CA GLY A 66 -2.79 -3.56 9.88
C GLY A 66 -3.71 -2.79 8.95
N ALA A 67 -4.07 -3.35 7.80
CA ALA A 67 -5.19 -2.85 7.00
C ALA A 67 -6.50 -2.98 7.79
N TYR A 68 -7.35 -1.98 7.66
CA TYR A 68 -8.69 -2.02 8.23
C TYR A 68 -9.58 -2.87 7.32
N LEU A 69 -9.93 -4.07 7.79
CA LEU A 69 -10.69 -5.05 7.01
C LEU A 69 -12.20 -4.84 7.08
N ASP A 70 -12.71 -3.89 7.87
CA ASP A 70 -14.16 -3.66 7.95
C ASP A 70 -14.66 -2.84 6.76
N SER A 71 -13.88 -1.86 6.30
CA SER A 71 -14.27 -1.00 5.19
C SER A 71 -13.10 -0.30 4.49
N ALA A 72 -13.28 -0.10 3.18
CA ALA A 72 -12.49 0.79 2.34
C ALA A 72 -13.29 2.04 2.00
N GLU A 73 -12.57 3.12 1.68
CA GLU A 73 -13.17 4.33 1.12
C GLU A 73 -12.92 4.37 -0.38
N VAL A 74 -13.99 4.58 -1.16
CA VAL A 74 -13.91 4.74 -2.60
C VAL A 74 -14.37 6.14 -2.94
N ALA A 75 -13.44 6.99 -3.38
CA ALA A 75 -13.75 8.31 -3.90
C ALA A 75 -14.01 8.20 -5.41
N ARG A 76 -15.25 8.50 -5.80
CA ARG A 76 -15.75 8.44 -7.17
C ARG A 76 -16.04 9.84 -7.70
N LEU A 77 -15.83 10.06 -8.99
CA LEU A 77 -16.25 11.32 -9.62
C LEU A 77 -17.78 11.41 -9.67
N PRO A 78 -18.40 12.52 -9.21
CA PRO A 78 -19.83 12.70 -9.32
C PRO A 78 -20.25 12.80 -10.78
N ALA A 79 -21.37 12.15 -11.12
CA ALA A 79 -22.00 12.26 -12.44
C ALA A 79 -22.45 13.70 -12.74
N ASP A 80 -22.90 14.41 -11.70
CA ASP A 80 -23.24 15.82 -11.77
C ASP A 80 -22.20 16.68 -11.03
N ARG A 81 -21.46 17.49 -11.78
CA ARG A 81 -20.47 18.43 -11.25
C ARG A 81 -21.10 19.79 -10.90
N SER A 82 -22.40 19.96 -11.14
CA SER A 82 -23.14 21.17 -10.82
C SER A 82 -23.17 21.35 -9.31
N GLY A 83 -22.58 22.44 -8.80
CA GLY A 83 -22.48 22.73 -7.37
C GLY A 83 -21.09 22.55 -6.74
N GLY A 84 -20.04 22.34 -7.55
CA GLY A 84 -18.65 22.36 -7.05
C GLY A 84 -18.22 21.11 -6.27
N ARG A 85 -19.00 20.02 -6.32
CA ARG A 85 -18.62 18.73 -5.75
C ARG A 85 -17.53 18.08 -6.60
N LEU A 86 -16.38 17.80 -6.00
CA LEU A 86 -15.23 17.22 -6.70
C LEU A 86 -15.21 15.68 -6.64
N ALA A 87 -15.77 15.08 -5.58
CA ALA A 87 -15.81 13.64 -5.37
C ALA A 87 -17.03 13.22 -4.51
N VAL A 88 -17.45 11.96 -4.65
CA VAL A 88 -18.38 11.25 -3.76
C VAL A 88 -17.61 10.13 -3.09
N THR A 89 -17.54 10.14 -1.76
CA THR A 89 -16.91 9.06 -1.00
C THR A 89 -17.94 8.01 -0.64
N LEU A 90 -17.69 6.77 -1.05
CA LEU A 90 -18.48 5.59 -0.73
C LEU A 90 -17.69 4.75 0.26
N LYS A 91 -18.32 4.34 1.37
CA LYS A 91 -17.73 3.33 2.26
C LYS A 91 -18.14 1.96 1.77
N VAL A 92 -17.16 1.18 1.36
CA VAL A 92 -17.35 -0.18 0.86
C VAL A 92 -16.95 -1.14 1.96
N PRO A 93 -17.85 -2.01 2.44
CA PRO A 93 -17.47 -3.02 3.42
C PRO A 93 -16.41 -3.95 2.82
N LEU A 94 -15.40 -4.27 3.62
CA LEU A 94 -14.39 -5.26 3.31
C LEU A 94 -14.58 -6.48 4.22
N ASP A 95 -13.81 -7.54 3.97
CA ASP A 95 -13.70 -8.67 4.86
C ASP A 95 -12.34 -9.38 4.74
N SER A 96 -12.16 -10.46 5.52
CA SER A 96 -10.96 -11.28 5.49
C SER A 96 -10.71 -11.99 4.15
N THR A 97 -11.68 -12.07 3.24
CA THR A 97 -11.46 -12.69 1.92
C THR A 97 -10.57 -11.84 1.00
N TYR A 98 -10.34 -10.57 1.35
CA TYR A 98 -9.37 -9.69 0.69
C TYR A 98 -7.92 -9.91 1.14
N LEU A 99 -7.70 -10.75 2.16
CA LEU A 99 -6.37 -11.23 2.52
C LEU A 99 -5.94 -12.31 1.52
N LEU A 100 -4.90 -12.00 0.74
CA LEU A 100 -4.26 -12.95 -0.16
C LEU A 100 -3.37 -13.85 0.70
N GLU A 101 -3.97 -14.86 1.31
CA GLU A 101 -3.27 -15.81 2.19
C GLU A 101 -2.04 -16.37 1.47
N ARG A 102 -0.86 -16.05 2.00
CA ARG A 102 0.43 -16.39 1.40
C ARG A 102 0.83 -17.80 1.87
N ASP A 103 0.19 -18.82 1.29
CA ASP A 103 0.80 -20.15 1.17
C ASP A 103 0.48 -20.75 -0.22
N SER A 104 1.56 -21.04 -0.95
CA SER A 104 1.64 -21.23 -2.38
C SER A 104 1.38 -22.67 -2.83
N THR A 105 0.93 -23.57 -1.96
CA THR A 105 0.83 -25.00 -2.30
C THR A 105 -0.55 -25.48 -2.75
N THR A 106 -1.60 -24.65 -2.63
CA THR A 106 -2.99 -25.16 -2.78
C THR A 106 -3.78 -24.59 -3.96
N TYR A 107 -3.26 -23.63 -4.72
CA TYR A 107 -4.03 -23.00 -5.80
C TYR A 107 -3.36 -23.10 -7.18
N PRO A 108 -3.49 -24.23 -7.91
CA PRO A 108 -3.50 -24.18 -9.35
C PRO A 108 -4.88 -23.64 -9.77
N ARG A 109 -5.11 -22.33 -9.68
CA ARG A 109 -6.36 -21.75 -10.18
C ARG A 109 -6.11 -20.92 -11.43
N LEU A 110 -6.78 -21.33 -12.51
CA LEU A 110 -6.69 -20.72 -13.82
C LEU A 110 -7.16 -19.27 -13.82
N PRO A 111 -6.65 -18.44 -14.75
CA PRO A 111 -7.09 -17.06 -14.95
C PRO A 111 -8.59 -17.00 -15.30
N GLY A 112 -9.35 -16.09 -14.65
CA GLY A 112 -10.66 -15.66 -15.14
C GLY A 112 -11.93 -16.17 -14.43
N LEU A 113 -11.84 -16.74 -13.22
CA LEU A 113 -13.03 -17.17 -12.47
C LEU A 113 -13.38 -16.19 -11.34
N PRO A 114 -14.60 -15.59 -11.33
CA PRO A 114 -15.08 -14.81 -10.19
C PRO A 114 -15.32 -15.74 -8.99
N SER A 115 -14.80 -15.34 -7.83
CA SER A 115 -14.96 -16.09 -6.58
C SER A 115 -16.17 -15.56 -5.83
N ARG A 116 -17.30 -16.27 -5.87
CA ARG A 116 -18.41 -16.09 -4.92
C ARG A 116 -18.06 -16.72 -3.58
N ALA A 117 -16.96 -16.29 -2.98
CA ALA A 117 -16.76 -16.54 -1.55
C ALA A 117 -17.81 -15.72 -0.80
N ARG A 118 -18.44 -16.32 0.19
CA ARG A 118 -19.43 -15.69 1.06
C ARG A 118 -18.72 -14.55 1.80
N GLY A 119 -18.72 -13.38 1.19
CA GLY A 119 -17.83 -12.29 1.52
C GLY A 119 -18.33 -10.99 0.93
N ALA A 120 -17.83 -9.88 1.47
CA ALA A 120 -18.32 -8.54 1.27
C ALA A 120 -18.67 -8.25 -0.21
N PRO A 121 -19.79 -7.54 -0.47
CA PRO A 121 -20.32 -7.33 -1.82
C PRO A 121 -19.21 -6.92 -2.78
N GLU A 122 -19.11 -7.62 -3.90
CA GLU A 122 -18.10 -7.36 -4.92
C GLU A 122 -18.43 -6.02 -5.60
N VAL A 123 -17.78 -4.96 -5.16
CA VAL A 123 -18.01 -3.61 -5.68
C VAL A 123 -17.27 -3.45 -7.00
N THR A 124 -18.04 -3.17 -8.06
CA THR A 124 -17.49 -2.79 -9.36
C THR A 124 -16.97 -1.36 -9.30
N LEU A 125 -15.74 -1.18 -9.73
CA LEU A 125 -15.09 0.12 -9.82
C LEU A 125 -15.52 0.83 -11.08
N GLU A 126 -15.47 2.16 -11.03
CA GLU A 126 -15.66 3.04 -12.15
C GLU A 126 -14.32 3.67 -12.58
N PRO A 127 -14.24 4.18 -13.82
CA PRO A 127 -13.07 4.92 -14.26
C PRO A 127 -12.75 6.08 -13.31
N PHE A 128 -11.47 6.25 -13.00
CA PHE A 128 -10.93 7.29 -12.12
C PHE A 128 -11.34 7.17 -10.64
N ASP A 129 -11.89 6.03 -10.22
CA ASP A 129 -12.09 5.75 -8.79
C ASP A 129 -10.75 5.73 -8.04
N HIS A 130 -10.76 6.32 -6.85
CA HIS A 130 -9.65 6.29 -5.90
C HIS A 130 -10.05 5.50 -4.66
N VAL A 131 -9.41 4.36 -4.45
CA VAL A 131 -9.67 3.45 -3.34
C VAL A 131 -8.63 3.68 -2.25
N THR A 132 -9.07 3.94 -1.04
CA THR A 132 -8.21 4.09 0.14
C THR A 132 -8.49 2.97 1.13
N ILE A 133 -7.46 2.18 1.42
CA ILE A 133 -7.47 1.19 2.50
C ILE A 133 -7.00 1.85 3.78
N LEU A 134 -7.91 1.98 4.74
CA LEU A 134 -7.62 2.61 6.02
C LEU A 134 -6.68 1.75 6.86
N ARG A 135 -5.98 2.38 7.81
CA ARG A 135 -5.21 1.68 8.83
C ARG A 135 -6.13 1.31 9.98
N GLN A 136 -6.03 0.07 10.46
CA GLN A 136 -6.74 -0.36 11.66
C GLN A 136 -6.32 0.50 12.86
N PRO A 137 -7.28 1.15 13.56
CA PRO A 137 -6.98 1.90 14.77
C PRO A 137 -6.31 1.02 15.82
N GLY A 138 -5.21 1.48 16.41
CA GLY A 138 -4.48 0.74 17.45
C GLY A 138 -3.60 -0.40 16.93
N PHE A 139 -3.51 -0.63 15.62
CA PHE A 139 -2.57 -1.60 15.07
C PHE A 139 -1.12 -1.11 15.26
N GLU A 140 -0.37 -1.83 16.10
CA GLU A 140 1.08 -1.73 16.20
C GLU A 140 1.67 -3.11 15.92
N LEU A 141 2.72 -3.14 15.10
CA LEU A 141 3.53 -4.35 14.97
C LEU A 141 4.08 -4.72 16.35
N GLN A 142 4.06 -6.01 16.67
CA GLN A 142 4.55 -6.54 17.94
C GLN A 142 5.94 -5.96 18.21
N ARG A 143 6.07 -5.13 19.25
CA ARG A 143 7.37 -4.59 19.64
C ARG A 143 8.08 -5.68 20.42
N THR A 144 9.32 -5.98 20.04
CA THR A 144 10.12 -7.01 20.70
C THR A 144 11.30 -6.38 21.42
N VAL A 145 11.64 -6.94 22.57
CA VAL A 145 12.81 -6.58 23.36
C VAL A 145 13.66 -7.83 23.52
N THR A 146 14.94 -7.72 23.21
CA THR A 146 15.90 -8.81 23.43
C THR A 146 16.51 -8.66 24.80
N ILE A 147 16.36 -9.68 25.64
CA ILE A 147 17.00 -9.78 26.94
C ILE A 147 18.19 -10.72 26.80
N ALA A 148 19.38 -10.22 27.14
CA ALA A 148 20.63 -10.96 27.14
C ALA A 148 21.38 -10.74 28.47
N GLY A 149 22.32 -11.63 28.79
CA GLY A 149 23.13 -11.59 30.01
C GLY A 149 22.70 -12.62 31.05
N GLU A 150 23.00 -12.35 32.32
CA GLU A 150 22.79 -13.24 33.47
C GLU A 150 21.32 -13.28 33.91
N VAL A 151 20.46 -13.76 33.02
CA VAL A 151 19.05 -14.05 33.28
C VAL A 151 18.77 -15.53 33.05
N ARG A 152 17.74 -16.07 33.69
CA ARG A 152 17.44 -17.51 33.59
C ARG A 152 17.09 -17.93 32.17
N PHE A 153 16.36 -17.10 31.44
CA PHE A 153 15.94 -17.36 30.06
C PHE A 153 16.26 -16.14 29.19
N PRO A 154 17.46 -16.07 28.58
CA PRO A 154 17.75 -15.05 27.57
C PRO A 154 16.96 -15.32 26.29
N GLY A 155 16.52 -14.26 25.61
CA GLY A 155 15.73 -14.39 24.40
C GLY A 155 14.98 -13.12 24.00
N THR A 156 14.18 -13.23 22.95
CA THR A 156 13.33 -12.14 22.45
C THR A 156 11.94 -12.23 23.03
N TYR A 157 11.51 -11.18 23.72
CA TYR A 157 10.21 -11.08 24.37
C TYR A 157 9.35 -10.03 23.66
N ALA A 158 8.12 -10.40 23.30
CA ALA A 158 7.13 -9.45 22.78
C ALA A 158 6.55 -8.62 23.93
N LEU A 159 6.49 -7.29 23.72
CA LEU A 159 5.75 -6.35 24.57
C LEU A 159 4.26 -6.60 24.39
N THR A 160 3.60 -6.86 25.50
CA THR A 160 2.15 -7.09 25.58
C THR A 160 1.38 -5.80 25.80
N ARG A 161 2.03 -4.78 26.38
CA ARG A 161 1.44 -3.47 26.68
C ARG A 161 2.44 -2.36 26.31
N LYS A 162 1.93 -1.17 25.99
CA LYS A 162 2.77 -0.01 25.66
C LYS A 162 3.56 0.51 26.87
N ASP A 163 3.10 0.22 28.08
CA ASP A 163 3.65 0.64 29.35
C ASP A 163 4.34 -0.49 30.14
N GLU A 164 4.62 -1.63 29.49
CA GLU A 164 5.30 -2.77 30.12
C GLU A 164 6.71 -2.36 30.59
N ARG A 165 7.02 -2.60 31.87
CA ARG A 165 8.30 -2.20 32.47
C ARG A 165 9.38 -3.25 32.23
N VAL A 166 10.63 -2.81 32.24
CA VAL A 166 11.80 -3.72 32.19
C VAL A 166 11.73 -4.77 33.30
N SER A 167 11.24 -4.42 34.49
CA SER A 167 11.07 -5.36 35.60
C SER A 167 10.04 -6.46 35.33
N ASP A 168 8.99 -6.18 34.54
CA ASP A 168 8.02 -7.21 34.11
C ASP A 168 8.68 -8.18 33.13
N LEU A 169 9.46 -7.65 32.18
CA LEU A 169 10.21 -8.45 31.21
C LEU A 169 11.26 -9.33 31.88
N VAL A 170 12.01 -8.79 32.85
CA VAL A 170 13.00 -9.56 33.63
C VAL A 170 12.32 -10.66 34.44
N ARG A 171 11.15 -10.40 35.03
CA ARG A 171 10.35 -11.45 35.68
C ARG A 171 9.94 -12.55 34.70
N ARG A 172 9.51 -12.19 33.49
CA ARG A 172 9.17 -13.16 32.42
C ARG A 172 10.39 -13.93 31.92
N ALA A 173 11.58 -13.34 31.97
CA ALA A 173 12.85 -14.01 31.71
C ALA A 173 13.32 -14.92 32.86
N GLY A 174 12.47 -15.13 33.89
CA GLY A 174 12.76 -15.99 35.03
C GLY A 174 13.64 -15.35 36.10
N GLY A 175 13.73 -14.01 36.08
CA GLY A 175 14.54 -13.22 37.00
C GLY A 175 16.02 -13.16 36.63
N LEU A 176 16.74 -12.31 37.36
CA LEU A 176 18.20 -12.26 37.33
C LEU A 176 18.78 -13.51 38.00
N LEU A 177 19.90 -14.02 37.47
CA LEU A 177 20.68 -15.08 38.13
C LEU A 177 21.41 -14.50 39.37
N PRO A 178 21.80 -15.33 40.35
CA PRO A 178 22.55 -14.87 41.53
C PRO A 178 23.91 -14.23 41.18
N THR A 179 24.44 -14.55 40.01
CA THR A 179 25.67 -14.01 39.42
C THR A 179 25.47 -12.66 38.72
N ALA A 180 24.22 -12.21 38.55
CA ALA A 180 23.90 -10.97 37.89
C ALA A 180 24.17 -9.75 38.79
N TYR A 181 24.65 -8.67 38.17
CA TYR A 181 24.84 -7.38 38.83
C TYR A 181 23.51 -6.60 38.80
N ALA A 182 22.97 -6.24 39.96
CA ALA A 182 21.63 -5.65 40.09
C ALA A 182 21.59 -4.27 40.77
N ASP A 183 22.75 -3.71 41.11
CA ASP A 183 22.91 -2.39 41.74
C ASP A 183 23.32 -1.29 40.74
#